data_AF-A0A1H5VC21-F1
#
_entry.id   AF-A0A1H5VC21-F1
#
_cell.length_a   1.000
_cell.length_b   1.000
_cell.length_c   1.000
_cell.angle_alpha   90.00
_cell.angle_beta   90.00
_cell.angle_gamma   90.00
#
_symmetry.space_group_name_H-M   'P 1'
#
loop_
_entity.id
_entity.type
_entity.pdbx_description
1 polymer ?
#
loop_
_entity_poly.entity_id
_entity_poly.type
_entity_poly.pdbx_seq_one_letter_code
_entity_poly.pdbx_strand_id
1 'polypeptide(L)'
;MISNLIENAIHACEKVPENERRIDINARYKSRLLIEISNSCADKIVLDAEGHPFSNEENHGIGTRSVLNFINQTDSEIRYIAEEKTFKVRMLVS
;
A
#
# COMPACT_ATOMS: atom_id res chain seq x y z
N MET A 1 6.32 3.72 8.91
CA MET A 1 6.03 2.88 7.72
C MET A 1 4.56 2.47 7.65
N ILE A 2 4.04 1.66 8.58
CA ILE A 2 2.63 1.22 8.55
C ILE A 2 1.66 2.42 8.55
N SER A 3 1.92 3.46 9.35
CA SER A 3 1.12 4.70 9.35
C SER A 3 1.00 5.32 7.96
N ASN A 4 2.10 5.42 7.20
CA ASN A 4 2.10 5.98 5.85
C ASN A 4 1.25 5.14 4.89
N LEU A 5 1.25 3.80 5.06
CA LEU A 5 0.42 2.92 4.24
C LEU A 5 -1.07 3.07 4.57
N ILE A 6 -1.41 3.27 5.85
CA ILE A 6 -2.78 3.55 6.28
C ILE A 6 -3.23 4.93 5.80
N GLU A 7 -2.38 5.94 5.88
CA GLU A 7 -2.65 7.29 5.38
C GLU A 7 -2.90 7.27 3.86
N ASN A 8 -2.06 6.55 3.10
CA ASN A 8 -2.29 6.32 1.67
C ASN A 8 -3.63 5.61 1.40
N ALA A 9 -3.98 4.61 2.21
CA ALA A 9 -5.26 3.91 2.08
C ALA A 9 -6.46 4.82 2.35
N ILE A 10 -6.36 5.71 3.35
CA ILE A 10 -7.39 6.70 3.67
C ILE A 10 -7.55 7.69 2.51
N HIS A 11 -6.47 8.31 2.05
CA HIS A 11 -6.51 9.29 0.95
C HIS A 11 -7.07 8.70 -0.35
N ALA A 12 -6.73 7.45 -0.67
CA ALA A 12 -7.30 6.78 -1.83
C ALA A 12 -8.80 6.49 -1.66
N CYS A 13 -9.24 6.09 -0.47
CA CYS A 13 -10.65 5.88 -0.15
C CYS A 13 -11.47 7.17 -0.15
N GLU A 14 -10.90 8.32 0.22
CA GLU A 14 -11.60 9.62 0.21
C GLU A 14 -12.11 9.98 -1.20
N LYS A 15 -11.39 9.54 -2.24
CA LYS A 15 -11.75 9.74 -3.66
C LYS A 15 -12.89 8.81 -4.15
N VAL A 16 -13.33 7.85 -3.34
CA VAL A 16 -14.36 6.84 -3.67
C VAL A 16 -15.73 7.25 -3.05
N PRO A 17 -16.88 6.95 -3.69
CA PRO A 17 -18.20 7.15 -3.09
C PRO A 17 -18.32 6.51 -1.70
N GLU A 18 -18.97 7.19 -0.76
CA GLU A 18 -18.99 6.81 0.66
C GLU A 18 -19.46 5.36 0.91
N ASN A 19 -20.47 4.91 0.15
CA ASN A 19 -21.01 3.56 0.22
C ASN A 19 -20.10 2.47 -0.36
N GLU A 20 -19.06 2.85 -1.11
CA GLU A 20 -18.04 1.96 -1.69
C GLU A 20 -16.72 2.02 -0.91
N ARG A 21 -16.58 2.89 0.11
CA ARG A 21 -15.36 3.02 0.90
C ARG A 21 -15.12 1.80 1.78
N ARG A 22 -13.94 1.20 1.63
CA ARG A 22 -13.50 0.07 2.44
C ARG A 22 -11.99 0.11 2.63
N ILE A 23 -11.55 -0.10 3.87
CA ILE A 23 -10.16 -0.37 4.23
C ILE A 23 -10.14 -1.65 5.05
N ASP A 24 -9.39 -2.64 4.59
CA ASP A 24 -9.15 -3.91 5.28
C ASP A 24 -7.69 -3.97 5.73
N ILE A 25 -7.48 -4.18 7.02
CA ILE A 25 -6.15 -4.36 7.61
C ILE A 25 -6.11 -5.75 8.25
N ASN A 26 -5.18 -6.58 7.80
CA ASN A 26 -4.97 -7.93 8.31
C ASN A 26 -3.52 -8.12 8.73
N ALA A 27 -3.29 -8.76 9.87
CA ALA A 27 -1.97 -9.14 10.32
C ALA A 27 -1.97 -10.62 10.72
N ARG A 28 -0.95 -11.36 10.30
CA ARG A 28 -0.78 -12.77 10.60
C ARG A 28 0.66 -13.05 11.01
N TYR A 29 0.84 -13.74 12.11
CA TYR A 29 2.16 -14.13 12.61
C TYR A 29 2.28 -15.65 12.64
N LYS A 30 3.38 -16.17 12.10
CA LYS A 30 3.81 -17.57 12.27
C LYS A 30 5.28 -17.59 12.69
N SER A 31 6.19 -17.50 11.72
CA SER A 31 7.64 -17.32 11.90
C SER A 31 8.11 -15.92 11.50
N ARG A 32 7.30 -15.23 10.69
CA ARG A 32 7.46 -13.85 10.22
C ARG A 32 6.11 -13.15 10.34
N LEU A 33 6.13 -11.84 10.45
CA LEU A 33 4.92 -11.03 10.52
C LEU A 33 4.48 -10.64 9.11
N LEU A 34 3.31 -11.11 8.68
CA LEU A 34 2.65 -10.70 7.45
C LEU A 34 1.63 -9.61 7.77
N ILE A 35 1.75 -8.46 7.11
CA ILE A 35 0.79 -7.35 7.18
C ILE A 35 0.19 -7.15 5.79
N GLU A 36 -1.13 -7.06 5.72
CA GLU A 36 -1.87 -6.78 4.50
C GLU A 36 -2.80 -5.59 4.73
N ILE A 37 -2.66 -4.56 3.91
CA ILE A 37 -3.53 -3.39 3.90
C ILE A 37 -4.17 -3.33 2.51
N SER A 38 -5.50 -3.35 2.45
CA SER A 38 -6.25 -3.23 1.21
C SER A 38 -7.23 -2.07 1.33
N ASN A 39 -7.37 -1.27 0.27
CA ASN A 39 -8.31 -0.16 0.26
C ASN A 39 -9.03 -0.07 -1.09
N SER A 40 -10.20 0.55 -1.07
CA SER A 40 -10.91 0.91 -2.30
C SER A 40 -10.22 2.12 -2.93
N CYS A 41 -10.17 2.16 -4.25
CA CYS A 41 -9.60 3.28 -5.01
C CYS A 41 -10.50 3.60 -6.21
N ALA A 42 -10.55 4.87 -6.60
CA ALA A 42 -11.45 5.34 -7.67
C ALA A 42 -11.06 4.76 -9.03
N ASP A 43 -9.76 4.71 -9.29
CA ASP A 43 -9.16 4.19 -10.52
C ASP A 43 -8.09 3.15 -10.20
N LYS A 44 -7.77 2.33 -11.21
CA LYS A 44 -6.68 1.38 -11.14
C LYS A 44 -5.35 2.11 -10.96
N ILE A 45 -4.64 1.81 -9.88
CA ILE A 45 -3.29 2.33 -9.66
C ILE A 45 -2.32 1.72 -10.68
N VAL A 46 -1.56 2.59 -11.36
CA VAL A 46 -0.51 2.17 -12.29
C VAL A 46 0.73 1.79 -11.49
N LEU A 47 1.30 0.63 -11.79
CA LEU A 47 2.58 0.18 -11.23
C LEU A 47 3.69 0.36 -12.27
N ASP A 48 4.91 0.65 -11.84
CA ASP A 48 6.11 0.68 -12.69
C ASP A 48 6.63 -0.73 -13.03
N ALA A 49 7.75 -0.80 -13.74
CA ALA A 49 8.35 -2.08 -14.18
C ALA A 49 8.85 -2.93 -13.00
N GLU A 50 9.16 -2.29 -11.88
CA GLU A 50 9.58 -2.88 -10.62
C GLU A 50 8.39 -3.27 -9.72
N GLY A 51 7.16 -2.93 -10.13
CA GLY A 51 5.92 -3.26 -9.42
C GLY A 51 5.60 -2.31 -8.27
N HIS A 52 6.20 -1.12 -8.23
CA HIS A 52 5.89 -0.06 -7.28
C HIS A 52 4.82 0.89 -7.83
N PRO A 53 4.00 1.51 -6.96
CA PRO A 53 2.99 2.47 -7.41
C PRO A 53 3.66 3.70 -8.04
N PHE A 54 3.31 3.98 -9.29
CA PHE A 54 3.75 5.14 -10.05
C PHE A 54 2.81 6.32 -9.74
N SER A 55 3.30 7.37 -9.06
CA SER A 55 2.52 8.59 -8.80
C SER A 55 3.13 9.81 -9.48
N ASN A 56 2.37 10.49 -10.35
CA ASN A 56 2.71 11.81 -10.88
C ASN A 56 2.36 12.97 -9.91
N GLU A 57 1.80 12.69 -8.74
CA GLU A 57 1.42 13.71 -7.76
C GLU A 57 2.62 14.07 -6.86
N GLU A 58 3.07 15.33 -6.91
CA GLU A 58 4.27 15.90 -6.26
C GLU A 58 4.39 15.60 -4.75
N ASN A 59 3.30 15.24 -4.07
CA ASN A 59 3.27 14.99 -2.62
C ASN A 59 3.12 13.51 -2.22
N HIS A 60 2.84 12.58 -3.15
CA HIS A 60 2.68 11.15 -2.81
C HIS A 60 3.99 10.33 -2.88
N GLY A 61 5.07 10.88 -3.46
CA GLY A 61 6.36 10.19 -3.61
C GLY A 61 7.18 9.99 -2.32
N ILE A 62 6.87 10.70 -1.24
CA ILE A 62 7.66 10.68 0.00
C ILE A 62 7.32 9.45 0.87
N GLY A 63 6.04 9.07 0.92
CA GLY A 63 5.57 7.91 1.70
C GLY A 63 6.07 6.57 1.15
N THR A 64 6.06 6.40 -0.18
CA THR A 64 6.53 5.18 -0.85
C THR A 64 8.05 5.03 -0.76
N ARG A 65 8.81 6.13 -0.88
CA ARG A 65 10.28 6.11 -0.80
C ARG A 65 10.82 5.78 0.59
N SER A 66 10.10 6.18 1.65
CA SER A 66 10.44 5.80 3.03
C SER A 66 10.09 4.34 3.34
N VAL A 67 9.06 3.77 2.69
CA VAL A 67 8.76 2.32 2.72
C VAL A 67 9.86 1.52 2.01
N LEU A 68 10.26 1.93 0.80
CA LEU A 68 11.33 1.29 0.03
C LEU A 68 12.68 1.34 0.75
N ASN A 69 13.02 2.46 1.39
CA ASN A 69 14.23 2.55 2.20
C ASN A 69 14.22 1.59 3.41
N PHE A 70 13.07 1.39 4.06
CA PHE A 70 12.96 0.44 5.17
C PHE A 70 13.17 -1.01 4.70
N ILE A 71 12.58 -1.36 3.55
CA ILE A 71 12.76 -2.68 2.93
C ILE A 71 14.21 -2.91 2.57
N ASN A 72 14.92 -1.91 2.03
CA ASN A 72 16.34 -2.06 1.72
C ASN A 72 17.25 -2.20 2.95
N GLN A 73 16.79 -1.74 4.13
CA GLN A 73 17.56 -1.79 5.38
C GLN A 73 17.23 -3.01 6.25
N THR A 74 16.23 -3.80 5.88
CA THR A 74 15.75 -4.95 6.65
C THR A 74 15.58 -6.16 5.72
N ASP A 75 15.61 -7.38 6.24
CA ASP A 75 15.29 -8.58 5.42
C ASP A 75 13.77 -8.74 5.24
N SER A 76 13.10 -7.62 4.93
CA SER A 76 11.64 -7.52 4.76
C SER A 76 11.31 -7.51 3.28
N GLU A 77 10.12 -8.00 2.94
CA GLU A 77 9.61 -7.99 1.56
C GLU A 77 8.33 -7.16 1.48
N ILE A 78 8.13 -6.45 0.37
CA ILE A 78 6.87 -5.79 0.07
C ILE A 78 6.36 -6.19 -1.31
N ARG A 79 5.04 -6.21 -1.46
CA ARG A 79 4.38 -6.36 -2.74
C ARG A 79 3.16 -5.46 -2.83
N TYR A 80 2.99 -4.85 -3.99
CA TYR A 80 1.82 -4.07 -4.34
C TYR A 80 0.95 -4.84 -5.34
N ILE A 81 -0.36 -4.77 -5.17
CA ILE A 81 -1.35 -5.41 -6.03
C ILE A 81 -2.40 -4.36 -6.36
N ALA A 82 -2.58 -4.06 -7.64
CA ALA A 82 -3.52 -3.07 -8.13
C ALA A 82 -4.56 -3.74 -9.04
N GLU A 83 -5.81 -3.73 -8.58
CA GLU A 83 -7.01 -4.15 -9.29
C GLU A 83 -7.86 -2.91 -9.64
N GLU A 84 -8.90 -3.05 -10.45
CA GLU A 84 -9.67 -1.91 -10.99
C GLU A 84 -10.18 -0.93 -9.92
N LYS A 85 -10.67 -1.46 -8.80
CA LYS A 85 -11.21 -0.67 -7.68
C LYS A 85 -10.56 -0.98 -6.34
N THR A 86 -9.44 -1.69 -6.33
CA THR A 86 -8.80 -2.12 -5.09
C THR A 86 -7.29 -2.06 -5.21
N PHE A 87 -6.67 -1.42 -4.22
CA PHE A 87 -5.24 -1.45 -4.03
C PHE A 87 -4.91 -2.25 -2.78
N LYS A 88 -3.85 -3.04 -2.85
CA LYS A 88 -3.37 -3.85 -1.72
C LYS A 88 -1.87 -3.78 -1.60
N VAL A 89 -1.43 -3.57 -0.36
CA VAL A 89 -0.04 -3.63 0.07
C VAL A 89 0.13 -4.85 0.96
N ARG A 90 1.11 -5.69 0.65
CA ARG A 90 1.49 -6.85 1.45
C ARG A 90 2.94 -6.69 1.89
N MET A 91 3.19 -6.79 3.18
CA MET A 91 4.52 -6.72 3.78
C MET A 91 4.81 -7.99 4.56
N LEU A 92 5.98 -8.57 4.35
CA LEU A 92 6.53 -9.63 5.20
C LEU A 92 7.71 -9.06 5.97
N VAL A 93 7.61 -9.05 7.29
CA VAL A 93 8.65 -8.54 8.20
C VAL A 93 9.31 -9.72 8.90
N SER A 94 10.64 -9.79 8.80
CA SER A 94 11.49 -10.80 9.44
C SER A 94 11.86 -10.43 10.87
#